data_AF-A0A7S3H6M3-F1
#
_entry.id   AF-A0A7S3H6M3-F1
#
_cell.length_a   1.000
_cell.length_b   1.000
_cell.length_c   1.000
_cell.angle_alpha   90.00
_cell.angle_beta   90.00
_cell.angle_gamma   90.00
#
_symmetry.space_group_name_H-M   'P 1'
#
loop_
_entity.id
_entity.type
_entity.pdbx_description
1 polymer ?
#
loop_
_entity_poly.entity_id
_entity_poly.type
_entity_poly.pdbx_seq_one_letter_code
_entity_poly.pdbx_strand_id
1 'polypeptide(L)'
;GEAVERQAGDVALVRPDQSDANLDIDTYGICAKQGCLWIEWLVNANCGNIAFGACTCDGLTHPDASVDANDDCWTYSVAGQASHGANLLLSDTAEESDIISMQIDTDRGHIGFYKNYEFMVGFDDLLEHPKLALLSALAGSDDGRSCDTTSEDAFRPGIRPFVSLVAAGDSVSYLGLKTGPLDIVYPEEDPHGRCKFACQLVDGSLHGYGALSFNTNTERWFGHW
;
A
#
# COMPACT_ATOMS: atom_id res chain seq x y z
N GLY A 1 14.47 42.78 16.45
CA GLY A 1 14.40 41.43 17.03
C GLY A 1 13.10 40.86 16.57
N GLU A 2 13.11 40.26 15.39
CA GLU A 2 11.91 39.78 14.71
C GLU A 2 11.92 38.26 14.66
N ALA A 3 10.77 37.69 15.02
CA ALA A 3 10.53 36.27 15.10
C ALA A 3 10.45 35.66 13.70
N VAL A 4 11.16 34.56 13.49
CA VAL A 4 11.12 33.77 12.26
C VAL A 4 10.02 32.72 12.41
N GLU A 5 8.92 32.90 11.68
CA GLU A 5 7.95 31.84 11.41
C GLU A 5 8.62 30.73 10.59
N ARG A 6 8.54 29.49 11.08
CA ARG A 6 8.95 28.30 10.32
C ARG A 6 7.83 27.91 9.37
N GLN A 7 8.02 28.18 8.08
CA GLN A 7 7.20 27.64 7.01
C GLN A 7 7.34 26.11 6.97
N ALA A 8 6.21 25.43 6.90
CA ALA A 8 6.10 23.99 6.68
C ALA A 8 6.78 23.61 5.36
N GLY A 9 7.61 22.57 5.38
CA GLY A 9 8.31 22.08 4.21
C GLY A 9 7.33 21.53 3.19
N ASP A 10 7.32 22.18 2.02
CA ASP A 10 6.71 21.66 0.81
C ASP A 10 7.21 20.24 0.52
N VAL A 11 6.24 19.42 0.10
CA VAL A 11 6.43 18.17 -0.65
C VAL A 11 7.59 18.37 -1.62
N ALA A 12 8.54 17.43 -1.64
CA ALA A 12 9.62 17.43 -2.61
C ALA A 12 9.04 17.27 -4.03
N LEU A 13 8.64 18.38 -4.62
CA LEU A 13 8.72 18.62 -6.05
C LEU A 13 10.17 18.39 -6.45
N VAL A 14 10.34 17.47 -7.40
CA VAL A 14 11.58 17.10 -8.07
C VAL A 14 12.50 18.31 -8.21
N ARG A 15 13.73 18.21 -7.67
CA ARG A 15 14.74 19.25 -7.83
C ARG A 15 15.07 19.38 -9.33
N PRO A 16 15.06 20.58 -9.93
CA PRO A 16 15.24 20.75 -11.38
C PRO A 16 16.65 20.43 -11.91
N ASP A 17 17.57 19.97 -11.06
CA ASP A 17 19.00 19.87 -11.36
C ASP A 17 19.53 18.44 -11.52
N GLN A 18 18.69 17.41 -11.39
CA GLN A 18 19.04 16.05 -11.79
C GLN A 18 18.47 15.72 -13.18
N SER A 19 19.29 15.94 -14.20
CA SER A 19 19.13 15.27 -15.49
C SER A 19 19.57 13.82 -15.32
N ASP A 20 18.74 12.89 -15.81
CA ASP A 20 18.89 11.42 -15.78
C ASP A 20 18.14 10.66 -14.67
N ALA A 21 16.88 10.99 -14.46
CA ALA A 21 15.85 9.97 -14.27
C ALA A 21 14.73 10.22 -15.29
N ASN A 22 14.68 9.42 -16.36
CA ASN A 22 13.44 9.22 -17.11
C ASN A 22 12.42 8.61 -16.15
N LEU A 23 11.74 9.46 -15.38
CA LEU A 23 10.43 9.13 -14.83
C LEU A 23 9.52 9.14 -16.05
N ASP A 24 9.30 7.96 -16.66
CA ASP A 24 8.24 7.80 -17.66
C ASP A 24 6.93 8.30 -17.04
N ILE A 25 6.47 9.47 -17.48
CA ILE A 25 5.27 10.17 -17.01
C ILE A 25 3.98 9.40 -17.39
N ASP A 26 4.13 8.28 -18.10
CA ASP A 26 3.04 7.54 -18.72
C ASP A 26 2.33 6.55 -17.78
N THR A 27 2.65 6.49 -16.49
CA THR A 27 2.01 5.55 -15.54
C THR A 27 1.24 6.28 -14.45
N TYR A 28 0.02 5.80 -14.13
CA TYR A 28 -0.69 6.33 -12.96
C TYR A 28 0.10 6.07 -11.68
N GLY A 29 0.67 4.90 -11.48
CA GLY A 29 1.38 4.57 -10.24
C GLY A 29 2.15 3.28 -10.42
N ILE A 30 2.28 2.49 -9.35
CA ILE A 30 2.93 1.19 -9.47
C ILE A 30 2.01 0.23 -10.27
N CYS A 31 2.56 -0.35 -11.33
CA CYS A 31 1.88 -1.31 -12.20
C CYS A 31 2.10 -2.74 -11.70
N ALA A 32 1.35 -3.68 -12.26
CA ALA A 32 1.58 -5.10 -12.03
C ALA A 32 3.04 -5.49 -12.28
N LYS A 33 3.59 -6.35 -11.41
CA LYS A 33 4.96 -6.90 -11.50
C LYS A 33 6.08 -5.84 -11.42
N GLN A 34 5.87 -4.76 -10.69
CA GLN A 34 6.87 -3.71 -10.47
C GLN A 34 7.42 -3.70 -9.03
N GLY A 35 7.27 -4.79 -8.29
CA GLY A 35 7.79 -4.90 -6.93
C GLY A 35 6.75 -4.66 -5.84
N CYS A 36 7.26 -4.40 -4.64
CA CYS A 36 6.46 -4.18 -3.44
C CYS A 36 6.83 -2.87 -2.74
N LEU A 37 5.85 -2.24 -2.11
CA LEU A 37 6.02 -1.00 -1.34
C LEU A 37 5.52 -1.24 0.08
N TRP A 38 6.24 -0.72 1.08
CA TRP A 38 5.77 -0.62 2.46
C TRP A 38 5.68 0.85 2.86
N ILE A 39 4.48 1.32 3.14
CA ILE A 39 4.18 2.75 3.32
C ILE A 39 3.54 2.95 4.69
N GLU A 40 3.95 3.99 5.41
CA GLU A 40 3.52 4.22 6.79
C GLU A 40 2.93 5.62 7.03
N TRP A 41 1.93 5.67 7.91
CA TRP A 41 1.34 6.89 8.44
C TRP A 41 1.14 6.80 9.94
N LEU A 42 1.32 7.93 10.63
CA LEU A 42 0.92 8.11 12.03
C LEU A 42 -0.44 8.81 12.07
N VAL A 43 -1.40 8.27 12.82
CA VAL A 43 -2.66 8.96 13.12
C VAL A 43 -2.38 10.03 14.17
N ASN A 44 -2.48 11.32 13.80
CA ASN A 44 -2.28 12.42 14.76
C ASN A 44 -3.59 12.76 15.48
N ALA A 45 -4.72 12.71 14.76
CA ALA A 45 -6.06 13.01 15.26
C ALA A 45 -7.12 12.36 14.36
N ASN A 46 -8.15 11.72 14.92
CA ASN A 46 -9.24 11.05 14.18
C ASN A 46 -10.62 11.50 14.67
N CYS A 47 -11.00 12.72 14.29
CA CYS A 47 -12.31 13.31 14.60
C CYS A 47 -13.47 12.68 13.80
N GLY A 48 -13.16 12.11 12.63
CA GLY A 48 -14.04 11.33 11.78
C GLY A 48 -13.39 10.00 11.37
N ASN A 49 -13.94 9.38 10.32
CA ASN A 49 -13.36 8.16 9.77
C ASN A 49 -12.25 8.52 8.79
N ILE A 50 -11.01 8.23 9.15
CA ILE A 50 -9.85 8.30 8.25
C ILE A 50 -9.71 6.94 7.55
N ALA A 51 -9.55 6.96 6.23
CA ALA A 51 -9.27 5.77 5.44
C ALA A 51 -7.90 5.84 4.78
N PHE A 52 -7.22 4.70 4.75
CA PHE A 52 -5.94 4.48 4.08
C PHE A 52 -6.18 3.45 2.98
N GLY A 53 -5.53 3.62 1.84
CA GLY A 53 -5.74 2.65 0.78
C GLY A 53 -4.83 2.80 -0.41
N ALA A 54 -5.06 1.94 -1.39
CA ALA A 54 -4.55 2.09 -2.74
C ALA A 54 -5.71 2.15 -3.72
N CYS A 55 -5.53 2.87 -4.82
CA CYS A 55 -6.59 3.06 -5.80
C CYS A 55 -6.03 3.18 -7.22
N THR A 56 -6.86 2.83 -8.20
CA THR A 56 -6.60 3.15 -9.61
C THR A 56 -6.95 4.61 -9.90
N CYS A 57 -6.63 5.08 -11.12
CA CYS A 57 -7.02 6.42 -11.55
C CYS A 57 -8.52 6.68 -11.43
N ASP A 58 -9.35 5.70 -11.78
CA ASP A 58 -10.80 5.87 -11.78
C ASP A 58 -11.34 5.94 -10.35
N GLY A 59 -10.72 5.21 -9.42
CA GLY A 59 -11.07 5.23 -7.99
C GLY A 59 -10.94 6.63 -7.37
N LEU A 60 -9.89 7.39 -7.71
CA LEU A 60 -9.77 8.79 -7.26
C LEU A 60 -10.74 9.74 -7.95
N THR A 61 -11.10 9.46 -9.20
CA THR A 61 -12.00 10.33 -9.98
C THR A 61 -13.47 9.96 -9.85
N HIS A 62 -13.78 8.95 -9.03
CA HIS A 62 -15.13 8.44 -8.88
C HIS A 62 -16.04 9.55 -8.31
N PRO A 63 -17.23 9.79 -8.91
CA PRO A 63 -18.11 10.90 -8.55
C PRO A 63 -18.70 10.76 -7.14
N ASP A 64 -18.81 9.53 -6.64
CA ASP A 64 -19.16 9.28 -5.25
C ASP A 64 -17.89 9.44 -4.41
N ALA A 65 -17.86 10.50 -3.59
CA ALA A 65 -16.75 10.86 -2.69
C ALA A 65 -16.39 9.79 -1.64
N SER A 66 -17.07 8.63 -1.66
CA SER A 66 -16.77 7.46 -0.85
C SER A 66 -15.68 6.65 -1.53
N VAL A 67 -14.42 7.03 -1.26
CA VAL A 67 -13.24 6.22 -1.64
C VAL A 67 -13.26 4.84 -0.99
N ASP A 68 -14.11 4.67 0.02
CA ASP A 68 -14.12 3.56 0.96
C ASP A 68 -14.78 2.28 0.39
N ALA A 69 -15.59 2.35 -0.68
CA ALA A 69 -16.36 1.21 -1.16
C ALA A 69 -16.60 1.26 -2.67
N ASN A 70 -15.53 1.19 -3.45
CA ASN A 70 -15.62 1.03 -4.91
C ASN A 70 -14.66 -0.05 -5.41
N ASP A 71 -14.91 -0.56 -6.61
CA ASP A 71 -14.13 -1.65 -7.21
C ASP A 71 -12.69 -1.22 -7.57
N ASP A 72 -12.42 0.08 -7.61
CA ASP A 72 -11.12 0.65 -7.98
C ASP A 72 -10.24 1.01 -6.77
N CYS A 73 -10.70 0.69 -5.54
CA CYS A 73 -10.02 1.00 -4.29
C CYS A 73 -9.91 -0.23 -3.37
N TRP A 74 -8.78 -0.32 -2.66
CA TRP A 74 -8.58 -1.22 -1.52
C TRP A 74 -8.34 -0.35 -0.30
N THR A 75 -9.20 -0.47 0.70
CA THR A 75 -9.23 0.48 1.82
C THR A 75 -9.20 -0.23 3.16
N TYR A 76 -8.63 0.46 4.15
CA TYR A 76 -8.74 0.18 5.58
C TYR A 76 -8.94 1.50 6.31
N SER A 77 -9.91 1.57 7.21
CA SER A 77 -10.23 2.77 7.95
C SER A 77 -10.04 2.61 9.45
N VAL A 78 -9.86 3.73 10.14
CA VAL A 78 -9.69 3.78 11.61
C VAL A 78 -10.92 3.23 12.35
N ALA A 79 -12.09 3.18 11.72
CA ALA A 79 -13.28 2.51 12.24
C ALA A 79 -13.21 0.97 12.19
N GLY A 80 -12.07 0.38 11.76
CA GLY A 80 -11.90 -1.07 11.67
C GLY A 80 -12.64 -1.69 10.49
N GLN A 81 -12.90 -0.90 9.43
CA GLN A 81 -13.56 -1.37 8.21
C GLN A 81 -12.54 -1.42 7.09
N ALA A 82 -12.48 -2.56 6.40
CA ALA A 82 -11.70 -2.72 5.20
C ALA A 82 -12.57 -3.17 4.03
N SER A 83 -12.37 -2.58 2.86
CA SER A 83 -13.25 -2.85 1.73
C SER A 83 -12.55 -2.78 0.38
N HIS A 84 -13.08 -3.57 -0.54
CA HIS A 84 -12.76 -3.57 -1.95
C HIS A 84 -14.01 -3.99 -2.73
N GLY A 85 -14.55 -3.10 -3.56
CA GLY A 85 -15.82 -3.32 -4.24
C GLY A 85 -16.96 -3.66 -3.27
N ALA A 86 -17.60 -4.81 -3.47
CA ALA A 86 -18.67 -5.31 -2.59
C ALA A 86 -18.16 -6.06 -1.34
N ASN A 87 -16.85 -6.33 -1.24
CA ASN A 87 -16.27 -7.02 -0.09
C ASN A 87 -16.08 -6.04 1.06
N LEU A 88 -16.63 -6.37 2.23
CA LEU A 88 -16.45 -5.65 3.47
C LEU A 88 -15.96 -6.61 4.55
N LEU A 89 -14.81 -6.29 5.13
CA LEU A 89 -14.17 -7.01 6.21
C LEU A 89 -14.11 -6.10 7.43
N LEU A 90 -14.28 -6.70 8.61
CA LEU A 90 -14.16 -6.00 9.88
C LEU A 90 -12.87 -6.44 10.57
N SER A 91 -12.18 -5.48 11.13
CA SER A 91 -10.92 -5.63 11.88
C SER A 91 -10.93 -4.66 13.05
N ASP A 92 -9.87 -4.64 13.85
CA ASP A 92 -9.82 -3.71 14.99
C ASP A 92 -9.75 -2.25 14.52
N THR A 93 -10.33 -1.38 15.34
CA THR A 93 -10.23 0.07 15.18
C THR A 93 -8.79 0.55 15.41
N ALA A 94 -8.51 1.74 14.90
CA ALA A 94 -7.28 2.48 15.17
C ALA A 94 -7.60 3.85 15.77
N GLU A 95 -6.67 4.36 16.56
CA GLU A 95 -6.83 5.62 17.30
C GLU A 95 -5.60 6.53 17.16
N GLU A 96 -5.66 7.71 17.80
CA GLU A 96 -4.55 8.64 17.82
C GLU A 96 -3.28 7.97 18.34
N SER A 97 -2.14 8.26 17.70
CA SER A 97 -0.81 7.66 17.93
C SER A 97 -0.59 6.27 17.32
N ASP A 98 -1.60 5.64 16.70
CA ASP A 98 -1.39 4.40 15.96
C ASP A 98 -0.63 4.65 14.65
N ILE A 99 0.25 3.71 14.30
CA ILE A 99 0.91 3.64 13.00
C ILE A 99 0.09 2.70 12.11
N ILE A 100 -0.40 3.23 11.00
CA ILE A 100 -1.00 2.44 9.93
C ILE A 100 0.06 2.20 8.86
N SER A 101 0.31 0.93 8.55
CA SER A 101 1.15 0.54 7.43
C SER A 101 0.34 -0.13 6.34
N MET A 102 0.70 0.10 5.09
CA MET A 102 0.19 -0.63 3.95
C MET A 102 1.34 -1.25 3.17
N GLN A 103 1.22 -2.55 2.91
CA GLN A 103 2.03 -3.27 1.95
C GLN A 103 1.28 -3.32 0.63
N ILE A 104 1.90 -2.86 -0.45
CA ILE A 104 1.41 -3.04 -1.82
C ILE A 104 2.40 -3.93 -2.54
N ASP A 105 2.10 -5.21 -2.72
CA ASP A 105 2.93 -6.18 -3.43
C ASP A 105 2.33 -6.47 -4.81
N THR A 106 2.83 -5.77 -5.83
CA THR A 106 2.37 -5.95 -7.22
C THR A 106 2.98 -7.17 -7.91
N ASP A 107 4.00 -7.79 -7.32
CA ASP A 107 4.58 -9.03 -7.82
C ASP A 107 3.70 -10.22 -7.46
N ARG A 108 3.22 -10.27 -6.21
CA ARG A 108 2.34 -11.35 -5.71
C ARG A 108 0.86 -11.04 -5.90
N GLY A 109 0.51 -9.76 -6.08
CA GLY A 109 -0.88 -9.33 -6.19
C GLY A 109 -1.57 -9.22 -4.84
N HIS A 110 -0.85 -8.71 -3.84
CA HIS A 110 -1.33 -8.62 -2.47
C HIS A 110 -1.32 -7.16 -1.99
N ILE A 111 -2.38 -6.76 -1.29
CA ILE A 111 -2.38 -5.56 -0.44
C ILE A 111 -2.65 -5.97 1.00
N GLY A 112 -1.74 -5.64 1.89
CA GLY A 112 -1.86 -5.93 3.33
C GLY A 112 -1.91 -4.64 4.15
N PHE A 113 -2.81 -4.57 5.13
CA PHE A 113 -2.88 -3.47 6.08
C PHE A 113 -2.47 -3.91 7.47
N TYR A 114 -1.74 -3.04 8.16
CA TYR A 114 -1.17 -3.32 9.47
C TYR A 114 -1.39 -2.13 10.41
N LYS A 115 -1.68 -2.42 11.67
CA LYS A 115 -1.76 -1.43 12.75
C LYS A 115 -0.65 -1.73 13.75
N ASN A 116 0.28 -0.79 13.98
CA ASN A 116 1.42 -0.98 14.87
C ASN A 116 2.20 -2.29 14.59
N TYR A 117 2.31 -2.66 13.31
CA TYR A 117 2.94 -3.90 12.83
C TYR A 117 2.18 -5.21 13.15
N GLU A 118 0.94 -5.12 13.60
CA GLU A 118 0.00 -6.22 13.65
C GLU A 118 -0.78 -6.31 12.33
N PHE A 119 -0.85 -7.50 11.74
CA PHE A 119 -1.60 -7.75 10.51
C PHE A 119 -3.09 -7.64 10.78
N MET A 120 -3.76 -6.74 10.06
CA MET A 120 -5.19 -6.46 10.23
C MET A 120 -6.03 -7.19 9.20
N VAL A 121 -5.65 -7.07 7.93
CA VAL A 121 -6.40 -7.57 6.78
C VAL A 121 -5.52 -7.60 5.54
N GLY A 122 -5.84 -8.49 4.60
CA GLY A 122 -5.18 -8.56 3.30
C GLY A 122 -6.16 -8.85 2.17
N PHE A 123 -5.81 -8.37 0.99
CA PHE A 123 -6.50 -8.60 -0.28
C PHE A 123 -5.53 -9.25 -1.25
N ASP A 124 -5.85 -10.45 -1.74
CA ASP A 124 -5.00 -11.25 -2.65
C ASP A 124 -5.45 -11.16 -4.12
N ASP A 125 -6.39 -10.27 -4.42
CA ASP A 125 -7.07 -10.10 -5.72
C ASP A 125 -6.56 -8.90 -6.53
N LEU A 126 -5.46 -8.25 -6.10
CA LEU A 126 -4.95 -7.04 -6.75
C LEU A 126 -4.69 -7.25 -8.26
N LEU A 127 -4.11 -8.40 -8.62
CA LEU A 127 -3.80 -8.73 -10.02
C LEU A 127 -5.00 -9.27 -10.80
N GLU A 128 -6.10 -9.59 -10.14
CA GLU A 128 -7.36 -9.95 -10.79
C GLU A 128 -8.11 -8.70 -11.28
N HIS A 129 -7.78 -7.52 -10.73
CA HIS A 129 -8.40 -6.26 -11.13
C HIS A 129 -8.16 -5.99 -12.64
N PRO A 130 -9.21 -5.75 -13.46
CA PRO A 130 -9.09 -5.69 -14.92
C PRO A 130 -8.02 -4.72 -15.45
N LYS A 131 -7.82 -3.59 -14.77
CA LYS A 131 -6.83 -2.58 -15.16
C LYS A 131 -5.39 -3.01 -14.89
N LEU A 132 -5.16 -3.87 -13.90
CA LEU A 132 -3.83 -4.38 -13.55
C LEU A 132 -3.53 -5.71 -14.26
N ALA A 133 -4.57 -6.53 -14.49
CA ALA A 133 -4.48 -7.78 -15.24
C ALA A 133 -4.05 -7.58 -16.70
N LEU A 134 -4.51 -6.49 -17.35
CA LEU A 134 -4.24 -6.21 -18.76
C LEU A 134 -2.73 -6.11 -19.08
N LEU A 135 -1.94 -5.55 -18.16
CA LEU A 135 -0.49 -5.44 -18.30
C LEU A 135 0.23 -6.76 -18.02
N SER A 136 -0.29 -7.59 -17.11
CA SER A 136 0.28 -8.90 -16.81
C SER A 136 0.18 -9.87 -18.01
N ALA A 137 -0.91 -9.81 -18.77
CA ALA A 137 -1.09 -10.62 -19.98
C ALA A 137 -0.19 -10.20 -21.14
N LEU A 138 0.17 -8.91 -21.22
CA LEU A 138 1.07 -8.37 -22.25
C LEU A 138 2.56 -8.52 -21.88
N ALA A 139 2.89 -8.54 -20.59
CA ALA A 139 4.26 -8.78 -20.11
C ALA A 139 4.68 -10.26 -20.18
N GLY A 140 3.73 -11.19 -20.32
CA GLY A 140 3.97 -12.64 -20.39
C GLY A 140 4.14 -13.23 -21.79
N SER A 141 4.03 -12.44 -22.87
CA SER A 141 4.28 -12.94 -24.23
C SER A 141 5.76 -12.85 -24.58
N ASP A 142 6.49 -13.94 -24.33
CA ASP A 142 7.88 -14.16 -24.78
C ASP A 142 7.96 -14.47 -26.30
N ASP A 143 6.83 -14.39 -27.00
CA ASP A 143 6.79 -14.36 -28.45
C ASP A 143 7.17 -12.95 -28.89
N GLY A 144 8.38 -12.77 -29.41
CA GLY A 144 8.96 -11.51 -29.94
C GLY A 144 8.19 -10.82 -31.08
N ARG A 145 6.86 -10.90 -31.10
CA ARG A 145 5.96 -9.93 -31.70
C ARG A 145 5.83 -8.78 -30.74
N SER A 146 6.73 -7.81 -30.92
CA SER A 146 6.45 -6.41 -30.63
C SER A 146 4.98 -6.12 -30.97
N CYS A 147 4.16 -5.97 -29.93
CA CYS A 147 3.01 -5.11 -30.10
C CYS A 147 3.62 -3.72 -30.29
N ASP A 148 3.46 -3.18 -31.49
CA ASP A 148 3.71 -1.75 -31.74
C ASP A 148 2.82 -0.97 -30.76
N THR A 149 3.33 -0.68 -29.57
CA THR A 149 2.87 0.44 -28.76
C THR A 149 3.53 1.69 -29.31
N THR A 150 3.28 1.98 -30.59
CA THR A 150 3.68 3.23 -31.24
C THR A 150 2.68 4.36 -30.98
N SER A 151 1.75 4.20 -30.05
CA SER A 151 1.11 5.36 -29.43
C SER A 151 1.97 5.81 -28.27
N GLU A 152 2.75 6.86 -28.48
CA GLU A 152 3.46 7.63 -27.44
C GLU A 152 2.49 8.28 -26.39
N ASP A 153 1.24 7.80 -26.30
CA ASP A 153 0.13 8.31 -25.49
C ASP A 153 -0.58 7.20 -24.68
N ALA A 154 -0.06 5.96 -24.65
CA ALA A 154 -0.71 4.86 -23.94
C ALA A 154 -0.44 4.93 -22.42
N PHE A 155 -1.26 5.72 -21.72
CA PHE A 155 -1.30 5.76 -20.26
C PHE A 155 -1.41 4.35 -19.67
N ARG A 156 -0.40 3.96 -18.89
CA ARG A 156 -0.32 2.66 -18.23
C ARG A 156 -1.12 2.69 -16.92
N PRO A 157 -2.12 1.82 -16.78
CA PRO A 157 -2.87 1.70 -15.53
C PRO A 157 -1.95 1.18 -14.41
N GLY A 158 -2.04 1.83 -13.26
CA GLY A 158 -1.35 1.43 -12.04
C GLY A 158 -2.20 1.81 -10.83
N ILE A 159 -1.65 1.62 -9.64
CA ILE A 159 -2.28 2.04 -8.38
C ILE A 159 -1.41 3.02 -7.61
N ARG A 160 -2.06 3.91 -6.85
CA ARG A 160 -1.40 4.84 -5.93
C ARG A 160 -1.93 4.66 -4.51
N PRO A 161 -1.06 4.77 -3.50
CA PRO A 161 -1.51 4.94 -2.13
C PRO A 161 -2.25 6.28 -1.98
N PHE A 162 -3.26 6.30 -1.11
CA PHE A 162 -4.00 7.50 -0.74
C PHE A 162 -4.35 7.47 0.74
N VAL A 163 -4.70 8.65 1.26
CA VAL A 163 -5.38 8.81 2.55
C VAL A 163 -6.60 9.70 2.35
N SER A 164 -7.75 9.29 2.87
CA SER A 164 -8.99 10.05 2.89
C SER A 164 -9.25 10.60 4.29
N LEU A 165 -9.47 11.90 4.40
CA LEU A 165 -9.80 12.62 5.64
C LEU A 165 -11.20 13.21 5.47
N VAL A 166 -12.14 12.80 6.31
CA VAL A 166 -13.58 13.08 6.08
C VAL A 166 -14.10 14.19 6.99
N ALA A 167 -13.49 14.37 8.17
CA ALA A 167 -13.88 15.39 9.13
C ALA A 167 -12.82 16.49 9.32
N ALA A 168 -13.30 17.70 9.62
CA ALA A 168 -12.42 18.75 10.09
C ALA A 168 -11.77 18.33 11.41
N GLY A 169 -10.43 18.37 11.47
CA GLY A 169 -9.65 17.91 12.61
C GLY A 169 -8.95 16.56 12.38
N ASP A 170 -9.36 15.79 11.37
CA ASP A 170 -8.61 14.61 10.96
C ASP A 170 -7.19 15.00 10.52
N SER A 171 -6.20 14.24 11.00
CA SER A 171 -4.80 14.52 10.71
C SER A 171 -3.96 13.26 10.76
N VAL A 172 -3.11 13.11 9.75
CA VAL A 172 -2.10 12.04 9.67
C VAL A 172 -0.74 12.62 9.32
N SER A 173 0.33 11.98 9.79
CA SER A 173 1.71 12.28 9.38
C SER A 173 2.22 11.16 8.49
N TYR A 174 2.69 11.49 7.29
CA TYR A 174 3.37 10.52 6.43
C TYR A 174 4.76 10.18 7.00
N LEU A 175 5.01 8.90 7.28
CA LEU A 175 6.27 8.43 7.84
C LEU A 175 7.26 7.93 6.77
N GLY A 176 6.82 7.84 5.51
CA GLY A 176 7.68 7.45 4.40
C GLY A 176 7.51 6.00 3.97
N LEU A 177 8.44 5.59 3.10
CA LEU A 177 8.64 4.18 2.74
C LEU A 177 9.52 3.52 3.79
N LYS A 178 9.12 2.34 4.27
CA LYS A 178 9.90 1.61 5.29
C LYS A 178 10.94 0.70 4.66
N THR A 179 12.13 0.69 5.25
CA THR A 179 13.19 -0.31 5.01
C THR A 179 13.80 -0.69 6.36
N GLY A 180 14.43 -1.86 6.44
CA GLY A 180 15.09 -2.33 7.65
C GLY A 180 14.34 -3.45 8.39
N PRO A 181 14.76 -3.80 9.62
CA PRO A 181 14.16 -4.89 10.37
C PRO A 181 12.71 -4.56 10.78
N LEU A 182 11.87 -5.59 10.77
CA LEU A 182 10.45 -5.51 11.10
C LEU A 182 9.99 -6.77 11.84
N ASP A 183 9.17 -6.58 12.89
CA ASP A 183 8.47 -7.63 13.59
C ASP A 183 6.97 -7.52 13.29
N ILE A 184 6.43 -8.46 12.51
CA ILE A 184 4.99 -8.55 12.20
C ILE A 184 4.34 -9.50 13.20
N VAL A 185 3.19 -9.10 13.75
CA VAL A 185 2.34 -9.95 14.59
C VAL A 185 1.09 -10.33 13.81
N TYR A 186 0.64 -11.57 13.95
CA TYR A 186 -0.59 -12.07 13.34
C TYR A 186 -1.63 -12.38 14.42
N PRO A 187 -2.94 -12.18 14.13
CA PRO A 187 -4.00 -12.50 15.07
C PRO A 187 -4.07 -14.00 15.35
N GLU A 188 -4.63 -14.38 16.50
CA GLU A 188 -4.73 -15.80 16.92
C GLU A 188 -5.55 -16.64 15.92
N GLU A 189 -6.52 -16.01 15.26
CA GLU A 189 -7.39 -16.60 14.25
C GLU A 189 -6.78 -16.67 12.85
N ASP A 190 -5.49 -16.33 12.67
CA ASP A 190 -4.81 -16.43 11.38
C ASP A 190 -5.00 -17.83 10.77
N PRO A 191 -5.54 -17.94 9.54
CA PRO A 191 -5.88 -19.24 8.94
C PRO A 191 -4.66 -20.12 8.66
N HIS A 192 -3.47 -19.52 8.58
CA HIS A 192 -2.20 -20.22 8.44
C HIS A 192 -1.54 -20.53 9.79
N GLY A 193 -2.16 -20.13 10.91
CA GLY A 193 -1.69 -20.33 12.27
C GLY A 193 -0.40 -19.58 12.59
N ARG A 194 -0.08 -18.51 11.85
CA ARG A 194 1.09 -17.66 12.09
C ARG A 194 0.87 -16.85 13.37
N CYS A 195 1.93 -16.61 14.13
CA CYS A 195 1.87 -15.72 15.31
C CYS A 195 2.77 -14.50 15.16
N LYS A 196 4.01 -14.71 14.73
CA LYS A 196 5.02 -13.65 14.64
C LYS A 196 5.97 -13.93 13.49
N PHE A 197 6.29 -12.89 12.74
CA PHE A 197 7.31 -12.91 11.70
C PHE A 197 8.32 -11.79 11.91
N ALA A 198 9.52 -12.16 12.36
CA ALA A 198 10.66 -11.26 12.44
C ALA A 198 11.42 -11.32 11.11
N CYS A 199 11.54 -10.19 10.41
CA CYS A 199 12.03 -10.14 9.04
C CYS A 199 12.80 -8.85 8.73
N GLN A 200 13.33 -8.76 7.52
CA GLN A 200 13.95 -7.56 6.96
C GLN A 200 13.11 -7.06 5.79
N LEU A 201 12.80 -5.77 5.77
CA LEU A 201 12.30 -5.07 4.60
C LEU A 201 13.46 -4.53 3.77
N VAL A 202 13.51 -4.90 2.50
CA VAL A 202 14.45 -4.36 1.50
C VAL A 202 13.63 -3.90 0.32
N ASP A 203 13.78 -2.62 -0.04
CA ASP A 203 13.06 -1.97 -1.14
C ASP A 203 11.54 -2.17 -1.09
N GLY A 204 10.95 -2.08 0.12
CA GLY A 204 9.50 -2.18 0.32
C GLY A 204 8.93 -3.61 0.36
N SER A 205 9.73 -4.63 0.04
CA SER A 205 9.34 -6.04 0.13
C SER A 205 9.92 -6.71 1.38
N LEU A 206 9.25 -7.76 1.84
CA LEU A 206 9.79 -8.73 2.79
C LEU A 206 10.86 -9.56 2.07
N HIS A 207 12.10 -9.07 2.05
CA HIS A 207 13.24 -9.71 1.39
C HIS A 207 14.35 -9.97 2.41
N GLY A 208 14.88 -11.19 2.41
CA GLY A 208 16.10 -11.49 3.14
C GLY A 208 15.98 -12.76 3.96
N TYR A 209 16.29 -12.70 5.25
CA TYR A 209 16.14 -13.81 6.19
C TYR A 209 15.11 -13.45 7.24
N GLY A 210 14.21 -14.38 7.54
CA GLY A 210 13.15 -14.17 8.51
C GLY A 210 12.84 -15.42 9.33
N ALA A 211 12.31 -15.19 10.52
CA ALA A 211 11.89 -16.22 11.47
C ALA A 211 10.37 -16.12 11.68
N LEU A 212 9.65 -17.16 11.27
CA LEU A 212 8.21 -17.30 11.41
C LEU A 212 7.89 -18.31 12.53
N SER A 213 7.03 -17.93 13.47
CA SER A 213 6.51 -18.83 14.51
C SER A 213 5.00 -19.08 14.33
N PHE A 214 4.55 -20.29 14.68
CA PHE A 214 3.15 -20.72 14.57
C PHE A 214 2.51 -21.02 15.93
N ASN A 215 1.19 -21.17 15.97
CA ASN A 215 0.31 -21.22 17.17
C ASN A 215 0.73 -22.21 18.28
N THR A 216 1.56 -23.22 17.99
CA THR A 216 2.08 -24.09 19.05
C THR A 216 3.30 -23.50 19.77
N ASN A 217 3.90 -22.42 19.26
CA ASN A 217 5.22 -21.84 19.63
C ASN A 217 6.38 -22.86 19.71
N THR A 218 6.11 -24.13 19.40
CA THR A 218 7.09 -25.22 19.35
C THR A 218 7.79 -25.28 17.99
N GLU A 219 7.14 -24.76 16.95
CA GLU A 219 7.65 -24.80 15.59
C GLU A 219 8.06 -23.39 15.13
N ARG A 220 9.34 -23.26 14.78
CA ARG A 220 9.92 -22.02 14.23
C ARG A 220 10.54 -22.33 12.89
N TRP A 221 10.12 -21.59 11.88
CA TRP A 221 10.59 -21.71 10.52
C TRP A 221 11.55 -20.58 10.23
N PHE A 222 12.74 -20.94 9.79
CA PHE A 222 13.77 -20.01 9.38
C PHE A 222 13.97 -20.16 7.88
N GLY A 223 13.95 -19.04 7.17
CA GLY A 223 13.97 -19.09 5.72
C GLY A 223 14.46 -17.80 5.11
N HIS A 224 14.79 -17.92 3.83
CA HIS A 224 14.80 -16.78 2.95
C HIS A 224 13.36 -16.50 2.51
N TRP A 225 12.97 -15.23 2.56
CA TRP A 225 11.62 -14.76 2.24
C TRP A 225 11.69 -13.67 1.19
#